data_AF-A0A6N8KUF5-F1
#
_entry.id   AF-A0A6N8KUF5-F1
#
_cell.length_a   1.000
_cell.length_b   1.000
_cell.length_c   1.000
_cell.angle_alpha   90.00
_cell.angle_beta   90.00
_cell.angle_gamma   90.00
#
_symmetry.space_group_name_H-M   'P 1'
#
loop_
_entity.id
_entity.type
_entity.pdbx_description
1 polymer ?
#
loop_
_entity_poly.entity_id
_entity_poly.type
_entity_poly.pdbx_seq_one_letter_code
_entity_poly.pdbx_strand_id
1 'polypeptide(L)'
;MNKIIRYVFADLLKNRTIVIYTLLLFTLSISIFNMESSSEKGLVSLMNIILFVVPLVSIIFSSIYLYNSAEFINLLVSQPLQRQKIWCSLFIGLASAMCISFLLGVGIPTLLFEASLSGLTLIGSGLFLSIIFVSVAMLISVWIRDKSKGIGLAILLWLYFALLFDALVLFFLFQFSDYPIENAMVAISMLNPIDICRIFMLLQVDLSAMMGYTGAIFRDFFGTGTGMAITAIIMALWAIIPVALSIRYFKKKDL
;
A
#
# COMPACT_ATOMS: atom_id res chain seq x y z
N MET A 1 9.06 -6.76 23.82
CA MET A 1 8.59 -6.31 22.48
C MET A 1 9.78 -5.99 21.57
N ASN A 2 10.67 -5.08 21.96
CA ASN A 2 11.80 -4.65 21.13
C ASN A 2 12.73 -5.78 20.63
N LYS A 3 12.93 -6.84 21.42
CA LYS A 3 13.78 -7.98 21.02
C LYS A 3 13.20 -8.76 19.83
N ILE A 4 11.88 -9.02 19.82
CA ILE A 4 11.22 -9.76 18.73
C ILE A 4 11.20 -8.91 17.46
N ILE A 5 10.83 -7.64 17.59
CA ILE A 5 10.82 -6.69 16.47
C ILE A 5 12.22 -6.62 15.84
N ARG A 6 13.27 -6.44 16.66
CA ARG A 6 14.64 -6.37 16.18
C ARG A 6 15.07 -7.64 15.46
N TYR A 7 14.68 -8.81 15.97
CA TYR A 7 15.02 -10.08 15.34
C TYR A 7 14.32 -10.26 14.00
N VAL A 8 12.99 -10.09 13.96
CA VAL A 8 12.18 -10.17 12.73
C VAL A 8 12.68 -9.16 11.70
N PHE A 9 12.94 -7.93 12.12
CA PHE A 9 13.46 -6.89 11.24
C PHE A 9 14.86 -7.23 10.68
N ALA A 10 15.78 -7.72 11.52
CA ALA A 10 17.12 -8.10 11.08
C ALA A 10 17.10 -9.33 10.15
N ASP A 11 16.17 -10.25 10.35
CA ASP A 11 15.93 -11.39 9.47
C ASP A 11 15.40 -10.93 8.11
N LEU A 12 14.41 -10.03 8.11
CA LEU A 12 13.81 -9.48 6.90
C LEU A 12 14.82 -8.70 6.04
N LEU A 13 15.68 -7.87 6.64
CA LEU A 13 16.71 -7.14 5.88
C LEU A 13 17.74 -8.05 5.20
N LYS A 14 17.94 -9.27 5.70
CA LYS A 14 18.81 -10.27 5.06
C LYS A 14 18.10 -11.08 3.99
N ASN A 15 16.78 -10.95 3.87
CA ASN A 15 16.00 -11.71 2.91
C ASN A 15 16.31 -11.23 1.48
N ARG A 16 16.76 -12.15 0.64
CA ARG A 16 17.12 -11.88 -0.77
C ARG A 16 15.98 -11.20 -1.53
N THR A 17 14.73 -11.55 -1.23
CA THR A 17 13.55 -11.00 -1.92
C THR A 17 13.39 -9.50 -1.65
N ILE A 18 13.61 -9.05 -0.40
CA ILE A 18 13.55 -7.62 -0.04
C ILE A 18 14.69 -6.85 -0.69
N VAL A 19 15.89 -7.43 -0.74
CA VAL A 19 17.04 -6.81 -1.42
C VAL A 19 16.78 -6.66 -2.92
N ILE A 20 16.28 -7.72 -3.58
CA ILE A 20 15.91 -7.69 -5.00
C ILE A 20 14.82 -6.65 -5.26
N TYR A 21 13.79 -6.59 -4.41
CA TYR A 21 12.73 -5.59 -4.50
C TYR A 21 13.27 -4.15 -4.38
N THR A 22 14.14 -3.90 -3.40
CA THR A 22 14.78 -2.59 -3.22
C THR A 22 15.59 -2.19 -4.45
N LEU A 23 16.42 -3.11 -4.95
CA LEU A 23 17.25 -2.87 -6.14
C LEU A 23 16.40 -2.63 -7.38
N LEU A 24 15.34 -3.41 -7.59
CA LEU A 24 14.42 -3.26 -8.71
C LEU A 24 13.74 -1.88 -8.68
N LEU A 25 13.26 -1.45 -7.52
CA LEU A 25 12.65 -0.12 -7.38
C LEU A 25 13.68 1.00 -7.60
N PHE A 26 14.91 0.82 -7.11
CA PHE A 26 16.00 1.78 -7.29
C PHE A 26 16.41 1.93 -8.74
N THR A 27 16.59 0.82 -9.46
CA THR A 27 16.95 0.86 -10.87
C THR A 27 15.82 1.45 -11.70
N LEU A 28 14.57 1.03 -11.47
CA LEU A 28 13.41 1.57 -12.20
C LEU A 28 13.25 3.09 -11.98
N SER A 29 13.33 3.56 -10.74
CA SER A 29 13.16 4.98 -10.43
C SER A 29 14.26 5.83 -11.07
N ILE A 30 15.53 5.43 -10.94
CA ILE A 30 16.64 6.14 -11.60
C ILE A 30 16.46 6.11 -13.12
N SER A 31 16.15 4.95 -13.71
CA SER A 31 15.96 4.86 -15.16
C SER A 31 14.86 5.79 -15.67
N ILE A 32 13.72 5.84 -14.99
CA ILE A 32 12.58 6.69 -15.40
C ILE A 32 12.94 8.17 -15.31
N PHE A 33 13.53 8.60 -14.20
CA PHE A 33 13.92 10.01 -14.05
C PHE A 33 14.99 10.44 -15.06
N ASN A 34 15.86 9.53 -15.51
CA ASN A 34 16.86 9.84 -16.53
C ASN A 34 16.30 9.80 -17.97
N MET A 35 15.24 9.03 -18.23
CA MET A 35 14.66 8.91 -19.57
C MET A 35 13.66 10.03 -19.89
N GLU A 36 12.99 10.57 -18.88
CA GLU A 36 11.96 11.60 -19.06
C GLU A 36 12.55 12.99 -19.28
N SER A 37 11.88 13.79 -20.12
CA SER A 37 12.33 15.15 -20.47
C SER A 37 12.20 16.16 -19.32
N SER A 38 11.37 15.84 -18.33
CA SER A 38 11.01 16.72 -17.21
C SER A 38 10.74 15.87 -15.98
N SER A 39 11.21 16.32 -14.82
CA SER A 39 11.06 15.59 -13.56
C SER A 39 9.58 15.26 -13.25
N GLU A 40 8.66 16.21 -13.47
CA GLU A 40 7.22 16.01 -13.20
C GLU A 40 6.60 14.84 -13.97
N LYS A 41 6.99 14.65 -15.25
CA LYS A 41 6.58 13.48 -16.05
C LYS A 41 7.19 12.19 -15.51
N GLY A 42 8.45 12.26 -15.07
CA GLY A 42 9.13 11.20 -14.34
C GLY A 42 8.36 10.77 -13.10
N LEU A 43 7.90 11.72 -12.28
CA LEU A 43 7.07 11.46 -11.10
C LEU A 43 5.76 10.74 -11.46
N VAL A 44 5.05 11.19 -12.49
CA VAL A 44 3.77 10.60 -12.90
C VAL A 44 3.96 9.18 -13.44
N SER A 45 5.01 8.97 -14.24
CA SER A 45 5.36 7.64 -14.75
C SER A 45 5.74 6.70 -13.60
N LEU A 46 6.58 7.17 -12.68
CA LEU A 46 7.00 6.42 -11.50
C LEU A 46 5.83 6.12 -10.56
N MET A 47 4.90 7.07 -10.38
CA MET A 47 3.66 6.89 -9.62
C MET A 47 2.87 5.70 -10.16
N ASN A 48 2.62 5.63 -11.47
CA ASN A 48 1.86 4.54 -12.06
C ASN A 48 2.49 3.18 -11.76
N ILE A 49 3.82 3.08 -11.84
CA ILE A 49 4.52 1.83 -11.50
C ILE A 49 4.39 1.49 -10.02
N ILE A 50 4.58 2.48 -9.13
CA ILE A 50 4.48 2.31 -7.68
C ILE A 50 3.09 1.82 -7.27
N LEU A 51 2.04 2.39 -7.85
CA LEU A 51 0.65 2.03 -7.57
C LEU A 51 0.34 0.56 -7.88
N PHE A 52 1.05 -0.08 -8.81
CA PHE A 52 0.91 -1.51 -9.09
C PHE A 52 1.90 -2.36 -8.29
N VAL A 53 3.19 -2.03 -8.36
CA VAL A 53 4.29 -2.85 -7.84
C VAL A 53 4.31 -2.88 -6.32
N VAL A 54 4.13 -1.74 -5.65
CA VAL A 54 4.24 -1.67 -4.19
C VAL A 54 3.14 -2.46 -3.49
N PRO A 55 1.84 -2.31 -3.85
CA PRO A 55 0.77 -3.17 -3.34
C PRO A 55 1.01 -4.66 -3.57
N LEU A 56 1.43 -5.04 -4.79
CA LEU A 56 1.65 -6.43 -5.18
C LEU A 56 2.74 -7.08 -4.32
N VAL A 57 3.91 -6.45 -4.25
CA VAL A 57 5.04 -7.01 -3.52
C VAL A 57 4.75 -7.02 -2.02
N SER A 58 4.15 -5.95 -1.49
CA SER A 58 3.82 -5.84 -0.06
C SER A 58 2.87 -6.96 0.38
N ILE A 59 1.81 -7.24 -0.39
CA ILE A 59 0.82 -8.25 -0.02
C ILE A 59 1.34 -9.68 -0.21
N ILE A 60 2.06 -9.94 -1.31
CA ILE A 60 2.60 -11.27 -1.62
C ILE A 60 3.73 -11.62 -0.67
N PHE A 61 4.72 -10.73 -0.50
CA PHE A 61 5.84 -11.01 0.37
C PHE A 61 5.38 -11.22 1.82
N SER A 62 4.53 -10.34 2.33
CA SER A 62 4.05 -10.44 3.72
C SER A 62 3.24 -11.72 3.95
N SER A 63 2.38 -12.10 3.00
CA SER A 63 1.63 -13.36 3.11
C SER A 63 2.56 -14.58 3.08
N ILE A 64 3.51 -14.64 2.14
CA ILE A 64 4.51 -15.73 2.05
C ILE A 64 5.34 -15.82 3.34
N TYR A 65 5.82 -14.68 3.85
CA TYR A 65 6.60 -14.64 5.09
C TYR A 65 5.81 -15.23 6.25
N LEU A 66 4.57 -14.78 6.45
CA LEU A 66 3.72 -15.26 7.56
C LEU A 66 3.41 -16.76 7.46
N TYR A 67 3.15 -17.27 6.24
CA TYR A 67 2.93 -18.71 6.04
C TYR A 67 4.19 -19.54 6.25
N ASN A 68 5.36 -19.06 5.81
CA ASN A 68 6.63 -19.76 6.01
C ASN A 68 7.08 -19.74 7.48
N SER A 69 6.76 -18.67 8.20
CA SER A 69 7.09 -18.51 9.62
C SER A 69 6.05 -19.11 10.57
N ALA A 70 5.07 -19.89 10.08
CA ALA A 70 3.99 -20.44 10.91
C ALA A 70 4.52 -21.26 12.10
N GLU A 71 5.51 -22.12 11.88
CA GLU A 71 6.13 -22.92 12.95
C GLU A 71 6.80 -22.04 14.02
N PHE A 72 7.52 -21.00 13.58
CA PHE A 72 8.13 -20.03 14.48
C PHE A 72 7.08 -19.27 15.30
N ILE A 73 5.96 -18.89 14.68
CA ILE A 73 4.85 -18.22 15.36
C ILE A 73 4.24 -19.15 16.43
N ASN A 74 4.06 -20.44 16.12
CA ASN A 74 3.56 -21.42 17.08
C ASN A 74 4.51 -21.59 18.28
N LEU A 75 5.83 -21.63 18.03
CA LEU A 75 6.85 -21.66 19.09
C LEU A 75 6.85 -20.39 19.95
N LEU A 76 6.55 -19.22 19.38
CA LEU A 76 6.43 -17.98 20.17
C LEU A 76 5.18 -17.96 21.05
N VAL A 77 4.09 -18.61 20.61
CA VAL A 77 2.84 -18.68 21.36
C VAL A 77 2.91 -19.67 22.54
N SER A 78 3.80 -20.67 22.49
CA SER A 78 4.03 -21.59 23.62
C SER A 78 4.85 -20.96 24.75
N GLN A 79 5.56 -19.88 24.47
CA GLN A 79 6.23 -19.05 25.47
C GLN A 79 5.20 -18.17 26.20
N PRO A 80 5.49 -17.68 27.43
CA PRO A 80 4.59 -16.82 28.20
C PRO A 80 4.52 -15.38 27.62
N LEU A 81 4.14 -15.27 26.35
CA LEU A 81 4.01 -14.05 25.57
C LEU A 81 2.56 -13.83 25.17
N GLN A 82 2.09 -12.58 25.30
CA GLN A 82 0.74 -12.24 24.87
C GLN A 82 0.64 -12.34 23.33
N ARG A 83 -0.33 -13.11 22.83
CA ARG A 83 -0.59 -13.30 21.38
C ARG A 83 -0.66 -11.98 20.60
N GLN A 84 -1.29 -10.95 21.18
CA GLN A 84 -1.35 -9.62 20.57
C GLN A 84 0.03 -8.99 20.38
N LYS A 85 0.94 -9.14 21.36
CA LYS A 85 2.29 -8.58 21.28
C LYS A 85 3.12 -9.26 20.19
N ILE A 86 2.94 -10.58 20.00
CA ILE A 86 3.59 -11.33 18.92
C ILE A 86 3.13 -10.78 17.57
N TRP A 87 1.80 -10.71 17.36
CA TRP A 87 1.23 -10.28 16.09
C TRP A 87 1.57 -8.81 15.75
N CYS A 88 1.46 -7.90 16.72
CA CYS A 88 1.89 -6.51 16.53
C CYS A 88 3.40 -6.41 16.21
N SER A 89 4.23 -7.27 16.79
CA SER A 89 5.68 -7.25 16.51
C SER A 89 5.98 -7.71 15.08
N LEU A 90 5.24 -8.69 14.57
CA LEU A 90 5.35 -9.13 13.17
C LEU A 90 4.87 -8.04 12.21
N PHE A 91 3.75 -7.37 12.52
CA PHE A 91 3.27 -6.25 11.73
C PHE A 91 4.32 -5.15 11.61
N ILE A 92 4.85 -4.68 12.75
CA ILE A 92 5.85 -3.62 12.79
C ILE A 92 7.13 -4.05 12.06
N GLY A 93 7.57 -5.30 12.23
CA GLY A 93 8.74 -5.84 11.52
C GLY A 93 8.56 -5.84 10.00
N LEU A 94 7.43 -6.37 9.51
CA LEU A 94 7.11 -6.43 8.08
C LEU A 94 6.89 -5.03 7.47
N ALA A 95 6.09 -4.20 8.12
CA ALA A 95 5.79 -2.85 7.66
C ALA A 95 7.06 -2.00 7.62
N SER A 96 7.90 -2.03 8.66
CA SER A 96 9.16 -1.26 8.67
C SER A 96 10.15 -1.76 7.62
N ALA A 97 10.28 -3.07 7.40
CA ALA A 97 11.14 -3.61 6.35
C ALA A 97 10.68 -3.17 4.96
N MET A 98 9.37 -3.22 4.69
CA MET A 98 8.78 -2.74 3.42
C MET A 98 8.96 -1.24 3.23
N CYS A 99 8.69 -0.43 4.26
CA CYS A 99 8.87 1.01 4.20
C CYS A 99 10.32 1.40 3.95
N ILE A 100 11.30 0.75 4.61
CA ILE A 100 12.72 1.04 4.39
C ILE A 100 13.14 0.63 3.00
N SER A 101 12.72 -0.55 2.54
CA SER A 101 12.98 -0.99 1.17
C SER A 101 12.43 0.00 0.13
N PHE A 102 11.22 0.52 0.35
CA PHE A 102 10.62 1.54 -0.49
C PHE A 102 11.35 2.90 -0.40
N LEU A 103 11.76 3.33 0.79
CA LEU A 103 12.53 4.58 0.96
C LEU A 103 13.89 4.51 0.26
N LEU A 104 14.57 3.37 0.34
CA LEU A 104 15.84 3.17 -0.33
C LEU A 104 15.64 3.06 -1.86
N GLY A 105 14.61 2.34 -2.30
CA GLY A 105 14.34 2.09 -3.71
C GLY A 105 13.78 3.31 -4.45
N VAL A 106 12.72 3.93 -3.95
CA VAL A 106 12.04 5.06 -4.59
C VAL A 106 12.35 6.37 -3.90
N GLY A 107 12.39 6.37 -2.57
CA GLY A 107 12.54 7.60 -1.79
C GLY A 107 13.84 8.34 -2.10
N ILE A 108 14.98 7.65 -2.13
CA ILE A 108 16.27 8.27 -2.44
C ILE A 108 16.27 8.86 -3.85
N PRO A 109 15.95 8.11 -4.94
CA PRO A 109 15.94 8.70 -6.27
C PRO A 109 14.95 9.87 -6.40
N THR A 110 13.75 9.74 -5.83
CA THR A 110 12.75 10.82 -5.86
C THR A 110 13.27 12.09 -5.21
N LEU A 111 13.93 12.01 -4.05
CA LEU A 111 14.52 13.17 -3.38
C LEU A 111 15.71 13.77 -4.14
N LEU A 112 16.43 12.98 -4.93
CA LEU A 112 17.56 13.47 -5.73
C LEU A 112 17.10 14.20 -7.00
N PHE A 113 16.08 13.68 -7.68
CA PHE A 113 15.59 14.25 -8.95
C PHE A 113 14.49 15.30 -8.75
N GLU A 114 13.66 15.16 -7.71
CA GLU A 114 12.52 16.03 -7.48
C GLU A 114 12.14 16.17 -5.99
N ALA A 115 12.94 16.96 -5.27
CA ALA A 115 12.69 17.33 -3.87
C ALA A 115 11.55 18.36 -3.69
N SER A 116 10.47 18.23 -4.45
CA SER A 116 9.28 19.09 -4.39
C SER A 116 8.22 18.49 -3.44
N LEU A 117 7.15 19.24 -3.19
CA LEU A 117 5.99 18.72 -2.44
C LEU A 117 5.42 17.46 -3.10
N SER A 118 5.33 17.43 -4.43
CA SER A 118 4.85 16.30 -5.22
C SER A 118 5.73 15.05 -5.06
N GLY A 119 7.05 15.23 -4.96
CA GLY A 119 7.97 14.14 -4.66
C GLY A 119 7.77 13.58 -3.25
N LEU A 120 7.58 14.45 -2.25
CA LEU A 120 7.27 14.03 -0.88
C LEU A 120 5.93 13.31 -0.77
N THR A 121 4.92 13.73 -1.53
CA THR A 121 3.62 13.04 -1.53
C THR A 121 3.68 11.69 -2.23
N LEU A 122 4.53 11.52 -3.24
CA LEU A 122 4.78 10.20 -3.83
C LEU A 122 5.33 9.25 -2.78
N ILE A 123 6.33 9.71 -2.03
CA ILE A 123 6.97 8.92 -0.98
C ILE A 123 5.96 8.59 0.13
N GLY A 124 5.20 9.58 0.60
CA GLY A 124 4.16 9.38 1.60
C GLY A 124 3.11 8.36 1.15
N SER A 125 2.62 8.49 -0.09
CA SER A 125 1.62 7.59 -0.66
C SER A 125 2.14 6.15 -0.76
N GLY A 126 3.36 5.94 -1.24
CA GLY A 126 3.97 4.61 -1.32
C GLY A 126 4.25 3.97 0.04
N LEU A 127 4.62 4.78 1.05
CA LEU A 127 4.75 4.31 2.43
C LEU A 127 3.40 3.83 2.99
N PHE A 128 2.34 4.61 2.83
CA PHE A 128 1.01 4.19 3.28
C PHE A 128 0.53 2.93 2.54
N LEU A 129 0.70 2.86 1.23
CA LEU A 129 0.35 1.65 0.46
C LEU A 129 1.09 0.42 0.97
N SER A 130 2.40 0.54 1.24
CA SER A 130 3.18 -0.55 1.83
C SER A 130 2.55 -1.04 3.15
N ILE A 131 2.22 -0.12 4.05
CA ILE A 131 1.61 -0.43 5.36
C ILE A 131 0.23 -1.07 5.20
N ILE A 132 -0.62 -0.51 4.32
CA ILE A 132 -1.98 -0.99 4.07
C ILE A 132 -1.93 -2.41 3.52
N PHE A 133 -1.14 -2.69 2.48
CA PHE A 133 -1.10 -4.02 1.88
C PHE A 133 -0.42 -5.07 2.79
N VAL A 134 0.53 -4.67 3.65
CA VAL A 134 1.03 -5.52 4.74
C VAL A 134 -0.10 -5.86 5.73
N SER A 135 -0.92 -4.87 6.11
CA SER A 135 -2.06 -5.10 7.03
C SER A 135 -3.11 -6.05 6.47
N VAL A 136 -3.41 -5.91 5.17
CA VAL A 136 -4.33 -6.79 4.45
C VAL A 136 -3.74 -8.20 4.35
N ALA A 137 -2.46 -8.35 4.03
CA ALA A 137 -1.79 -9.66 4.01
C ALA A 137 -1.85 -10.36 5.37
N MET A 138 -1.66 -9.62 6.46
CA MET A 138 -1.81 -10.16 7.81
C MET A 138 -3.23 -10.68 8.06
N LEU A 139 -4.26 -9.90 7.70
CA LEU A 139 -5.65 -10.33 7.84
C LEU A 139 -5.93 -11.64 7.10
N ILE A 140 -5.47 -11.74 5.85
CA ILE A 140 -5.62 -12.93 5.00
C ILE A 140 -4.93 -14.13 5.64
N SER A 141 -3.68 -13.97 6.09
CA SER A 141 -2.87 -15.05 6.68
C SER A 141 -3.47 -15.63 7.97
N VAL A 142 -4.19 -14.80 8.72
CA VAL A 142 -4.88 -15.26 9.93
C VAL A 142 -6.15 -16.01 9.55
N TRP A 143 -6.92 -15.48 8.61
CA TRP A 143 -8.21 -16.03 8.24
C TRP A 143 -8.10 -17.35 7.46
N ILE A 144 -7.14 -17.45 6.54
CA ILE A 144 -6.93 -18.63 5.69
C ILE A 144 -5.76 -19.44 6.22
N ARG A 145 -5.98 -20.72 6.53
CA ARG A 145 -4.94 -21.64 7.01
C ARG A 145 -4.04 -22.17 5.88
N ASP A 146 -4.62 -22.48 4.73
CA ASP A 146 -3.89 -23.04 3.60
C ASP A 146 -3.03 -21.98 2.90
N LYS A 147 -1.71 -22.20 2.85
CA LYS A 147 -0.75 -21.28 2.20
C LYS A 147 -1.15 -20.93 0.77
N SER A 148 -1.47 -21.94 -0.05
CA SER A 148 -1.81 -21.72 -1.47
C SER A 148 -3.09 -20.89 -1.64
N LYS A 149 -4.13 -21.16 -0.82
CA LYS A 149 -5.38 -20.38 -0.86
C LYS A 149 -5.17 -18.95 -0.37
N GLY A 150 -4.36 -18.77 0.67
CA GLY A 150 -4.00 -17.46 1.21
C GLY A 150 -3.28 -16.58 0.20
N ILE A 151 -2.26 -17.12 -0.45
CA ILE A 151 -1.53 -16.41 -1.50
C ILE A 151 -2.44 -16.13 -2.70
N GLY A 152 -3.28 -17.09 -3.10
CA GLY A 152 -4.27 -16.88 -4.17
C GLY A 152 -5.24 -15.74 -3.86
N LEU A 153 -5.76 -15.67 -2.63
CA LEU A 153 -6.66 -14.59 -2.22
C LEU A 153 -5.93 -13.24 -2.10
N ALA A 154 -4.67 -13.23 -1.70
CA ALA A 154 -3.83 -12.01 -1.73
C ALA A 154 -3.68 -11.47 -3.16
N ILE A 155 -3.41 -12.34 -4.13
CA ILE A 155 -3.31 -11.94 -5.54
C ILE A 155 -4.66 -11.45 -6.07
N LEU A 156 -5.77 -12.13 -5.75
CA LEU A 156 -7.11 -11.71 -6.15
C LEU A 156 -7.50 -10.35 -5.56
N LEU A 157 -7.19 -10.10 -4.29
CA LEU A 157 -7.45 -8.81 -3.65
C LEU A 157 -6.58 -7.70 -4.26
N TRP A 158 -5.31 -7.98 -4.54
CA TRP A 158 -4.47 -7.05 -5.28
C TRP A 158 -5.07 -6.74 -6.65
N LEU A 159 -5.49 -7.75 -7.41
CA LEU A 159 -6.07 -7.58 -8.74
C LEU A 159 -7.40 -6.81 -8.67
N TYR A 160 -8.18 -7.02 -7.61
CA TYR A 160 -9.38 -6.24 -7.34
C TYR A 160 -9.05 -4.75 -7.17
N PHE A 161 -8.17 -4.41 -6.23
CA PHE A 161 -7.83 -3.00 -5.96
C PHE A 161 -7.04 -2.34 -7.10
N ALA A 162 -6.17 -3.07 -7.80
CA ALA A 162 -5.30 -2.48 -8.80
C ALA A 162 -5.96 -2.33 -10.16
N LEU A 163 -6.98 -3.15 -10.49
CA LEU A 163 -7.50 -3.22 -11.86
C LEU A 163 -9.02 -3.35 -11.93
N LEU A 164 -9.64 -4.28 -11.20
CA LEU A 164 -11.10 -4.47 -11.31
C LEU A 164 -11.89 -3.29 -10.76
N PHE A 165 -11.38 -2.65 -9.72
CA PHE A 165 -12.05 -1.51 -9.10
C PHE A 165 -12.22 -0.35 -10.09
N ASP A 166 -11.15 0.00 -10.81
CA ASP A 166 -11.19 1.01 -11.88
C ASP A 166 -12.24 0.66 -12.95
N ALA A 167 -12.31 -0.61 -13.38
CA ALA A 167 -13.28 -1.07 -14.36
C ALA A 167 -14.73 -1.01 -13.85
N LEU A 168 -14.96 -1.32 -12.56
CA LEU A 168 -16.27 -1.20 -11.92
C LEU A 168 -16.71 0.25 -11.81
N VAL A 169 -15.81 1.15 -11.39
CA VAL A 169 -16.10 2.59 -11.31
C VAL A 169 -16.46 3.14 -12.69
N LEU A 170 -15.69 2.79 -13.73
CA LEU A 170 -15.97 3.18 -15.10
C LEU A 170 -17.33 2.66 -15.57
N PHE A 171 -17.64 1.39 -15.29
CA PHE A 171 -18.93 0.78 -15.63
C PHE A 171 -20.10 1.53 -14.97
N PHE A 172 -19.99 1.86 -13.67
CA PHE A 172 -21.00 2.65 -12.98
C PHE A 172 -21.14 4.06 -13.54
N LEU A 173 -20.02 4.70 -13.89
CA LEU A 173 -20.02 6.03 -14.50
C LEU A 173 -20.79 6.03 -15.83
N PHE A 174 -20.55 5.04 -16.68
CA PHE A 174 -21.27 4.92 -17.95
C PHE A 174 -22.76 4.57 -17.77
N GLN A 175 -23.10 3.70 -16.82
CA GLN A 175 -24.48 3.27 -16.62
C GLN A 175 -25.38 4.37 -16.02
N PHE A 176 -24.79 5.28 -15.24
CA PHE A 176 -25.50 6.34 -14.52
C PHE A 176 -25.11 7.74 -14.99
N SER A 177 -24.63 7.89 -16.23
CA SER A 177 -24.18 9.17 -16.79
C SER A 177 -25.26 10.26 -16.79
N ASP A 178 -26.54 9.87 -16.79
CA ASP A 178 -27.69 10.79 -16.80
C ASP A 178 -28.05 11.34 -15.41
N TYR A 179 -27.40 10.84 -14.33
CA TYR A 179 -27.63 11.27 -12.95
C TYR A 179 -26.39 11.97 -12.40
N PRO A 180 -26.55 12.95 -11.47
CA PRO A 180 -25.42 13.58 -10.79
C PRO A 180 -24.80 12.62 -9.76
N ILE A 181 -23.99 11.68 -10.24
CA ILE A 181 -23.32 10.63 -9.46
C ILE A 181 -21.92 11.05 -8.98
N GLU A 182 -21.48 12.27 -9.23
CA GLU A 182 -20.08 12.67 -9.05
C GLU A 182 -19.63 12.62 -7.59
N ASN A 183 -20.48 13.07 -6.66
CA ASN A 183 -20.22 12.95 -5.22
C ASN A 183 -20.21 11.49 -4.74
N ALA A 184 -21.05 10.64 -5.33
CA ALA A 184 -21.06 9.21 -5.03
C ALA A 184 -19.78 8.54 -5.56
N MET A 185 -19.27 8.97 -6.72
CA MET A 185 -18.00 8.48 -7.28
C MET A 185 -16.81 8.83 -6.39
N VAL A 186 -16.76 10.04 -5.82
CA VAL A 186 -15.74 10.42 -4.83
C VAL A 186 -15.76 9.46 -3.63
N ALA A 187 -16.94 9.16 -3.08
CA ALA A 187 -17.09 8.23 -1.96
C ALA A 187 -16.70 6.79 -2.34
N ILE A 188 -17.02 6.35 -3.55
CA ILE A 188 -16.63 5.03 -4.05
C ILE A 188 -15.11 4.97 -4.19
N SER A 189 -14.46 5.95 -4.81
CA SER A 189 -12.99 5.99 -4.95
C SER A 189 -12.26 5.91 -3.60
N MET A 190 -12.87 6.36 -2.51
CA MET A 190 -12.32 6.22 -1.16
C MET A 190 -12.28 4.76 -0.63
N LEU A 191 -12.98 3.84 -1.27
CA LEU A 191 -12.93 2.41 -0.97
C LEU A 191 -11.69 1.73 -1.56
N ASN A 192 -10.91 2.44 -2.38
CA ASN A 192 -9.68 1.90 -2.94
C ASN A 192 -8.47 2.76 -2.53
N PRO A 193 -7.57 2.25 -1.66
CA PRO A 193 -6.39 3.01 -1.25
C PRO A 193 -5.44 3.32 -2.41
N ILE A 194 -5.44 2.52 -3.49
CA ILE A 194 -4.61 2.77 -4.68
C ILE A 194 -5.14 4.01 -5.42
N ASP A 195 -6.45 4.10 -5.61
CA ASP A 195 -7.04 5.24 -6.34
C ASP A 195 -6.99 6.53 -5.53
N ILE A 196 -7.16 6.45 -4.22
CA ILE A 196 -6.94 7.60 -3.33
C ILE A 196 -5.54 8.18 -3.55
N CYS A 197 -4.50 7.34 -3.51
CA CYS A 197 -3.13 7.78 -3.76
C CYS A 197 -2.98 8.40 -5.15
N ARG A 198 -3.57 7.77 -6.17
CA ARG A 198 -3.52 8.24 -7.57
C ARG A 198 -4.14 9.62 -7.71
N ILE A 199 -5.36 9.80 -7.21
CA ILE A 199 -6.10 11.07 -7.28
C ILE A 199 -5.33 12.15 -6.52
N PHE A 200 -4.87 11.85 -5.30
CA PHE A 200 -4.12 12.80 -4.49
C PHE A 200 -2.84 13.28 -5.17
N MET A 201 -2.09 12.36 -5.80
CA MET A 201 -0.87 12.69 -6.54
C MET A 201 -1.15 13.52 -7.81
N LEU A 202 -2.17 13.16 -8.59
CA LEU A 202 -2.48 13.85 -9.85
C LEU A 202 -2.97 15.29 -9.61
N LEU A 203 -3.55 15.57 -8.45
CA LEU A 203 -3.89 16.94 -8.05
C LEU A 203 -2.66 17.78 -7.71
N GLN A 204 -1.57 17.18 -7.24
CA GLN A 204 -0.35 17.91 -6.89
C GLN A 204 0.53 18.26 -8.09
N VAL A 205 0.53 17.42 -9.13
CA VAL A 205 1.32 17.66 -10.34
C VAL A 205 0.62 18.68 -11.28
N ASP A 206 -0.44 19.36 -10.82
CA ASP A 206 -1.30 20.28 -11.60
C ASP A 206 -1.85 19.70 -12.93
N LEU A 207 -1.71 18.37 -13.14
CA LEU A 207 -2.26 17.63 -14.26
C LEU A 207 -3.77 17.35 -14.13
N SER A 208 -4.45 18.02 -13.20
CA SER A 208 -5.91 17.99 -13.06
C SER A 208 -6.66 18.27 -14.37
N ALA A 209 -6.06 19.04 -15.29
CA ALA A 209 -6.61 19.29 -16.62
C ALA A 209 -6.69 18.03 -17.51
N MET A 210 -5.84 17.03 -17.30
CA MET A 210 -5.88 15.76 -18.05
C MET A 210 -7.00 14.81 -17.58
N MET A 211 -7.66 15.11 -16.46
CA MET A 211 -8.78 14.32 -15.95
C MET A 211 -10.14 14.77 -16.51
N GLY A 212 -10.20 15.86 -17.28
CA GLY A 212 -11.46 16.39 -17.80
C GLY A 212 -12.40 16.89 -16.69
N TYR A 213 -13.72 16.76 -16.90
CA TYR A 213 -14.75 17.28 -15.99
C TYR A 213 -14.68 16.68 -14.57
N THR A 214 -14.29 15.41 -14.44
CA THR A 214 -14.14 14.75 -13.13
C THR A 214 -12.94 15.28 -12.34
N GLY A 215 -11.91 15.78 -13.02
CA GLY A 215 -10.75 16.42 -12.40
C GLY A 215 -11.09 17.68 -11.60
N ALA A 216 -12.06 18.46 -12.08
CA ALA A 216 -12.52 19.67 -11.38
C ALA A 216 -13.20 19.31 -10.05
N ILE A 217 -14.06 18.29 -10.06
CA ILE A 217 -14.78 17.83 -8.87
C ILE A 217 -13.83 17.18 -7.87
N PHE A 218 -12.86 16.40 -8.34
CA PHE A 218 -11.81 15.87 -7.48
C PHE A 218 -10.93 16.99 -6.90
N ARG A 219 -10.64 18.04 -7.66
CA ARG A 219 -9.89 19.22 -7.17
C ARG A 219 -10.69 19.98 -6.10
N ASP A 220 -11.99 20.14 -6.30
CA ASP A 220 -12.88 20.82 -5.35
C ASP A 220 -13.04 20.04 -4.04
N PHE A 221 -12.99 18.70 -4.09
CA PHE A 221 -13.04 17.89 -2.88
C PHE A 221 -11.65 17.66 -2.27
N PHE A 222 -10.75 16.99 -2.98
CA PHE A 222 -9.44 16.56 -2.47
C PHE A 222 -8.37 17.67 -2.46
N GLY A 223 -8.53 18.73 -3.26
CA GLY A 223 -7.64 19.89 -3.26
C GLY A 223 -7.88 20.84 -2.09
N THR A 224 -8.97 20.68 -1.34
CA THR A 224 -9.21 21.43 -0.11
C THR A 224 -8.43 20.85 1.07
N GLY A 225 -8.01 21.69 2.02
CA GLY A 225 -7.34 21.22 3.24
C GLY A 225 -8.17 20.20 4.03
N THR A 226 -9.50 20.31 3.97
CA THR A 226 -10.44 19.33 4.52
C THR A 226 -10.41 18.00 3.78
N GLY A 227 -10.36 18.03 2.44
CA GLY A 227 -10.20 16.83 1.62
C GLY A 227 -8.89 16.09 1.91
N MET A 228 -7.79 16.82 2.03
CA MET A 228 -6.49 16.22 2.41
C MET A 228 -6.54 15.53 3.78
N ALA A 229 -7.18 16.17 4.77
CA ALA A 229 -7.34 15.59 6.11
C ALA A 229 -8.21 14.31 6.08
N ILE A 230 -9.34 14.34 5.36
CA ILE A 230 -10.21 13.17 5.16
C ILE A 230 -9.43 12.02 4.51
N THR A 231 -8.63 12.34 3.49
CA THR A 231 -7.81 11.38 2.76
C THR A 231 -6.80 10.69 3.68
N ALA A 232 -6.08 11.48 4.49
CA ALA A 232 -5.14 10.95 5.47
C ALA A 232 -5.83 10.05 6.52
N ILE A 233 -7.02 10.43 6.98
CA ILE A 233 -7.82 9.62 7.93
C ILE A 233 -8.22 8.30 7.27
N ILE A 234 -8.71 8.32 6.04
CA ILE A 234 -9.14 7.10 5.33
C ILE A 234 -7.96 6.16 5.08
N MET A 235 -6.80 6.70 4.69
CA MET A 235 -5.58 5.92 4.52
C MET A 235 -5.11 5.29 5.84
N ALA A 236 -5.19 6.03 6.95
CA ALA A 236 -4.91 5.50 8.27
C ALA A 236 -5.92 4.42 8.69
N LEU A 237 -7.21 4.59 8.39
CA LEU A 237 -8.24 3.58 8.64
C LEU A 237 -7.99 2.30 7.83
N TRP A 238 -7.58 2.42 6.57
CA TRP A 238 -7.20 1.28 5.73
C TRP A 238 -6.00 0.51 6.28
N ALA A 239 -5.09 1.16 7.02
CA ALA A 239 -4.01 0.47 7.72
C ALA A 239 -4.48 -0.14 9.07
N ILE A 240 -5.25 0.62 9.86
CA ILE A 240 -5.61 0.23 11.22
C ILE A 240 -6.67 -0.88 11.24
N ILE A 241 -7.70 -0.80 10.38
CA ILE A 241 -8.83 -1.73 10.38
C ILE A 241 -8.37 -3.18 10.10
N PRO A 242 -7.59 -3.48 9.03
CA PRO A 242 -7.16 -4.85 8.76
C PRO A 242 -6.23 -5.39 9.85
N VAL A 243 -5.33 -4.55 10.40
CA VAL A 243 -4.49 -4.95 11.54
C VAL A 243 -5.36 -5.28 12.76
N ALA A 244 -6.29 -4.41 13.13
CA ALA A 244 -7.15 -4.61 14.30
C ALA A 244 -7.99 -5.89 14.17
N LEU A 245 -8.56 -6.14 12.98
CA LEU A 245 -9.28 -7.38 12.67
C LEU A 245 -8.35 -8.60 12.75
N SER A 246 -7.14 -8.52 12.16
CA SER A 246 -6.18 -9.62 12.18
C SER A 246 -5.78 -9.99 13.62
N ILE A 247 -5.56 -9.01 14.50
CA ILE A 247 -5.27 -9.24 15.93
C ILE A 247 -6.45 -9.93 16.62
N ARG A 248 -7.69 -9.48 16.37
CA ARG A 248 -8.89 -10.07 16.98
C ARG A 248 -9.06 -11.53 16.57
N TYR A 249 -8.86 -11.84 15.29
CA TYR A 249 -8.91 -13.23 14.81
C TYR A 249 -7.76 -14.07 15.35
N PHE A 250 -6.54 -13.53 15.39
CA PHE A 250 -5.36 -14.26 15.88
C PHE A 250 -5.47 -14.63 17.36
N LYS A 251 -6.09 -13.77 18.19
CA LYS A 251 -6.35 -14.09 19.60
C LYS A 251 -7.21 -15.34 19.77
N LYS A 252 -8.24 -15.50 18.93
CA LYS A 252 -9.20 -16.61 18.98
C LYS A 252 -8.76 -17.84 18.19
N LYS A 253 -7.65 -17.75 17.45
CA LYS A 253 -7.18 -18.85 16.60
C LYS A 253 -6.58 -19.95 17.49
N ASP A 254 -7.06 -21.16 17.30
CA ASP A 254 -6.43 -22.36 17.86
C ASP A 254 -5.18 -22.64 17.04
N LEU A 255 -4.02 -22.60 17.71
CA LEU A 255 -2.67 -22.83 17.19
C LEU A 255 -2.04 -23.96 17.98
#